data_AF-D7BDW6-F1
#
_entry.id   AF-D7BDW6-F1
#
_cell.length_a   1.000
_cell.length_b   1.000
_cell.length_c   1.000
_cell.angle_alpha   90.00
_cell.angle_beta   90.00
_cell.angle_gamma   90.00
#
_symmetry.space_group_name_H-M   'P 1'
#
loop_
_entity.id
_entity.type
_entity.pdbx_description
1 polymer ?
#
loop_
_entity_poly.entity_id
_entity_poly.type
_entity_poly.pdbx_seq_one_letter_code
_entity_poly.pdbx_strand_id
1 'polypeptide(L)'
;MRAKLALAALLAVGLTQSANPPKSVQLECPAEVNGPIVECKLTVTGLPLGSSAVKAILYPADKTSTVSRQVRVNRVAANVAAQPTLLSSYWHRKILSSGTEGAPGVDQTEIRDMRYLPRQLVAGTLAEWENGLPQNFYVSQVPPEYQGADLLVTRNYGTYGSAGYANTCWTRFTLNRSAKVILLMFSERPAWVDDTWTVGPAVGYGRKGSDNVLSTTETADSYFKVFREGSHCLPGQGAPGRIYQIAFMEADGSPSKPPAVPAGLPVPQPNTYCPQWVHDQYKDWHPQIDPVYWCYFGHEHGSDPAQFPKIKALLDSGAINLTFGRVEQAGNATPMCVSCHQQKLGRSRVEAPRESYKLFALDDRQGHLWLIKFELSSHNRARLCQRHHEYGIWAVDSNTGELLAALQFASDFGPALNASVGNNTRYKPDLCPENVDIPMNNDQGRHRIPLISAAGYENWTPHFPPQLGFYGYGRSYNLDNPMTRCSDEVDADGFYTCNQAVRALDPNNYNWGDNRWFIIPGGDQPDGGFGIRASTAIASGTFCTDVLGTTLRDCTAPDAVQQYIKPGLDILHKDQFRWIPYDPWWVEYKPVPSGFVNFDTHNLEGALRAPN
;
A
#
# COMPACT_ATOMS: atom_id res chain seq x y z
N MET A 1 12.40 -34.61 -26.54
CA MET A 1 11.65 -33.35 -26.32
C MET A 1 11.55 -32.97 -24.84
N ARG A 2 10.97 -33.84 -23.98
CA ARG A 2 10.88 -33.60 -22.51
C ARG A 2 12.22 -33.27 -21.83
N ALA A 3 13.32 -33.94 -22.17
CA ALA A 3 14.66 -33.67 -21.62
C ALA A 3 15.24 -32.29 -22.02
N LYS A 4 15.00 -31.81 -23.24
CA LYS A 4 15.44 -30.47 -23.69
C LYS A 4 14.64 -29.35 -23.03
N LEU A 5 13.35 -29.60 -22.74
CA LEU A 5 12.48 -28.69 -21.99
C LEU A 5 12.86 -28.61 -20.51
N ALA A 6 13.19 -29.74 -19.88
CA ALA A 6 13.69 -29.76 -18.50
C ALA A 6 15.02 -29.01 -18.36
N LEU A 7 15.94 -29.15 -19.34
CA LEU A 7 17.21 -28.42 -19.36
C LEU A 7 17.03 -26.90 -19.58
N ALA A 8 16.11 -26.49 -20.47
CA ALA A 8 15.77 -25.08 -20.67
C ALA A 8 15.11 -24.46 -19.43
N ALA A 9 14.24 -25.21 -18.74
CA ALA A 9 13.66 -24.78 -17.47
C ALA A 9 14.75 -24.62 -16.40
N LEU A 10 15.67 -25.58 -16.25
CA LEU A 10 16.81 -25.51 -15.32
C LEU A 10 17.72 -24.29 -15.55
N LEU A 11 18.00 -23.98 -16.82
CA LEU A 11 18.75 -22.77 -17.22
C LEU A 11 17.98 -21.49 -16.88
N ALA A 12 16.66 -21.46 -17.11
CA ALA A 12 15.82 -20.31 -16.81
C ALA A 12 15.67 -20.02 -15.31
N VAL A 13 15.83 -21.03 -14.43
CA VAL A 13 15.87 -20.84 -12.96
C VAL A 13 17.28 -20.66 -12.38
N GLY A 14 18.33 -20.63 -13.22
CA GLY A 14 19.72 -20.41 -12.78
C GLY A 14 20.37 -21.58 -12.04
N LEU A 15 19.82 -22.80 -12.16
CA LEU A 15 20.23 -23.95 -11.33
C LEU A 15 21.38 -24.77 -11.92
N THR A 16 21.87 -24.47 -13.13
CA THR A 16 22.95 -25.23 -13.78
C THR A 16 24.36 -24.84 -13.34
N GLN A 17 24.52 -23.79 -12.52
CA GLN A 17 25.83 -23.34 -11.98
C GLN A 17 25.91 -23.40 -10.45
N SER A 18 24.95 -24.06 -9.79
CA SER A 18 24.93 -24.24 -8.33
C SER A 18 25.99 -25.27 -7.88
N ALA A 19 26.71 -24.97 -6.79
CA ALA A 19 27.60 -25.91 -6.11
C ALA A 19 26.89 -27.18 -5.60
N ASN A 20 25.55 -27.14 -5.51
CA ASN A 20 24.70 -28.29 -5.18
C ASN A 20 23.63 -28.46 -6.28
N PRO A 21 23.86 -29.32 -7.28
CA PRO A 21 22.86 -29.59 -8.32
C PRO A 21 21.65 -30.34 -7.75
N PRO A 22 20.43 -30.14 -8.30
CA PRO A 22 19.25 -30.86 -7.85
C PRO A 22 19.41 -32.37 -8.05
N LYS A 23 18.89 -33.16 -7.09
CA LYS A 23 18.93 -34.63 -7.13
C LYS A 23 18.02 -35.21 -8.21
N SER A 24 16.86 -34.59 -8.45
CA SER A 24 16.00 -34.97 -9.57
C SER A 24 15.13 -33.80 -10.04
N VAL A 25 14.73 -33.85 -11.31
CA VAL A 25 13.82 -32.91 -11.95
C VAL A 25 12.77 -33.71 -12.71
N GLN A 26 11.50 -33.54 -12.34
CA GLN A 26 10.37 -34.17 -13.02
C GLN A 26 9.48 -33.10 -13.65
N LEU A 27 9.11 -33.30 -14.91
CA LEU A 27 8.17 -32.44 -15.63
C LEU A 27 6.94 -33.27 -15.99
N GLU A 28 5.80 -32.95 -15.38
CA GLU A 28 4.50 -33.58 -15.61
C GLU A 28 3.65 -32.63 -16.45
N CYS A 29 3.22 -33.06 -17.64
CA CYS A 29 2.29 -32.32 -18.48
C CYS A 29 1.02 -33.17 -18.70
N PRO A 30 -0.16 -32.56 -18.90
CA PRO A 30 -1.38 -33.28 -19.26
C PRO A 30 -1.19 -34.15 -20.50
N ALA A 31 -1.88 -35.29 -20.55
CA ALA A 31 -1.80 -36.23 -21.68
C ALA A 31 -2.51 -35.69 -22.94
N GLU A 32 -3.52 -34.86 -22.76
CA GLU A 32 -4.27 -34.21 -23.84
C GLU A 32 -4.06 -32.70 -23.82
N VAL A 33 -3.70 -32.15 -24.98
CA VAL A 33 -3.49 -30.72 -25.18
C VAL A 33 -4.68 -30.18 -25.98
N ASN A 34 -5.68 -29.66 -25.28
CA ASN A 34 -6.80 -28.94 -25.88
C ASN A 34 -6.63 -27.44 -25.62
N GLY A 35 -5.77 -26.78 -26.41
CA GLY A 35 -5.60 -25.33 -26.36
C GLY A 35 -4.18 -24.84 -26.73
N PRO A 36 -4.00 -23.52 -26.96
CA PRO A 36 -2.71 -22.92 -27.32
C PRO A 36 -1.74 -22.78 -26.13
N ILE A 37 -2.11 -23.22 -24.94
CA ILE A 37 -1.27 -23.12 -23.73
C ILE A 37 -1.23 -24.49 -23.07
N VAL A 38 -0.03 -25.02 -22.83
CA VAL A 38 0.17 -26.24 -22.04
C VAL A 38 0.80 -25.86 -20.71
N GLU A 39 0.07 -26.08 -19.64
CA GLU A 39 0.61 -25.98 -18.28
C GLU A 39 1.28 -27.29 -17.91
N CYS A 40 2.55 -27.23 -17.49
CA CYS A 40 3.26 -28.37 -16.95
C CYS A 40 3.71 -28.08 -15.51
N LYS A 41 3.66 -29.10 -14.66
CA LYS A 41 4.20 -29.08 -13.31
C LYS A 41 5.66 -29.49 -13.34
N LEU A 42 6.56 -28.64 -12.85
CA LEU A 42 7.96 -28.97 -12.66
C LEU A 42 8.22 -29.23 -11.16
N THR A 43 8.65 -30.44 -10.82
CA THR A 43 9.06 -30.82 -9.47
C THR A 43 10.58 -30.93 -9.43
N VAL A 44 11.23 -30.17 -8.55
CA VAL A 44 12.68 -30.24 -8.32
C VAL A 44 12.95 -30.77 -6.92
N THR A 45 13.74 -31.84 -6.78
CA THR A 45 14.10 -32.42 -5.49
C THR A 45 15.59 -32.28 -5.19
N GLY A 46 15.94 -32.23 -3.90
CA GLY A 46 17.33 -32.15 -3.44
C GLY A 46 17.93 -30.75 -3.34
N LEU A 47 17.12 -29.69 -3.37
CA LEU A 47 17.56 -28.35 -3.03
C LEU A 47 17.61 -28.16 -1.49
N PRO A 48 18.51 -27.32 -0.95
CA PRO A 48 18.59 -27.04 0.49
C PRO A 48 17.30 -26.50 1.12
N LEU A 49 16.35 -26.01 0.30
CA LEU A 49 15.10 -25.38 0.71
C LEU A 49 13.87 -26.31 0.61
N GLY A 50 14.06 -27.62 0.41
CA GLY A 50 12.96 -28.57 0.21
C GLY A 50 12.44 -28.62 -1.24
N SER A 51 11.54 -29.55 -1.53
CA SER A 51 10.97 -29.73 -2.87
C SER A 51 10.12 -28.52 -3.26
N SER A 52 10.49 -27.84 -4.35
CA SER A 52 9.71 -26.71 -4.89
C SER A 52 8.92 -27.17 -6.12
N ALA A 53 7.63 -26.87 -6.16
CA ALA A 53 6.82 -27.01 -7.36
C ALA A 53 6.84 -25.68 -8.12
N VAL A 54 7.30 -25.70 -9.37
CA VAL A 54 7.35 -24.53 -10.26
C VAL A 54 6.34 -24.75 -11.38
N LYS A 55 5.54 -23.72 -11.67
CA LYS A 55 4.57 -23.74 -12.77
C LYS A 55 5.26 -23.26 -14.05
N ALA A 56 5.32 -24.10 -15.08
CA ALA A 56 5.89 -23.74 -16.38
C ALA A 56 4.78 -23.64 -17.43
N ILE A 57 4.72 -22.49 -18.11
CA ILE A 57 3.76 -22.24 -19.20
C ILE A 57 4.50 -22.36 -20.53
N LEU A 58 4.02 -23.22 -21.43
CA LEU A 58 4.60 -23.43 -22.75
C LEU A 58 3.72 -22.80 -23.84
N TYR A 59 4.31 -21.90 -24.63
CA TYR A 59 3.69 -21.31 -25.81
C TYR A 59 4.07 -22.09 -27.09
N PRO A 60 3.15 -22.28 -28.05
CA PRO A 60 3.48 -22.87 -29.35
C PRO A 60 4.36 -21.90 -30.16
N ALA A 61 5.33 -22.47 -30.87
CA ALA A 61 6.07 -21.72 -31.89
C ALA A 61 5.17 -21.54 -33.11
N ASP A 62 5.13 -20.33 -33.66
CA ASP A 62 4.56 -20.09 -34.97
C ASP A 62 5.30 -20.95 -36.01
N LYS A 63 4.58 -21.55 -36.96
CA LYS A 63 5.08 -22.61 -37.86
C LYS A 63 6.21 -22.17 -38.81
N THR A 64 6.61 -20.90 -38.77
CA THR A 64 7.52 -20.28 -39.74
C THR A 64 8.82 -19.72 -39.13
N SER A 65 9.06 -19.84 -37.82
CA SER A 65 10.27 -19.27 -37.21
C SER A 65 11.11 -20.28 -36.42
N THR A 66 12.41 -20.33 -36.71
CA THR A 66 13.45 -21.07 -35.98
C THR A 66 13.84 -20.38 -34.67
N VAL A 67 12.89 -19.71 -34.01
CA VAL A 67 13.14 -18.88 -32.82
C VAL A 67 12.81 -19.67 -31.55
N SER A 68 13.71 -19.55 -30.58
CA SER A 68 13.68 -20.17 -29.26
C SER A 68 12.29 -20.12 -28.60
N ARG A 69 11.78 -21.27 -28.13
CA ARG A 69 10.60 -21.31 -27.27
C ARG A 69 10.92 -20.57 -25.97
N GLN A 70 10.23 -19.47 -25.70
CA GLN A 70 10.35 -18.77 -24.42
C GLN A 70 9.68 -19.60 -23.33
N VAL A 71 10.47 -20.10 -22.38
CA VAL A 71 9.97 -20.62 -21.11
C VAL A 71 9.89 -19.43 -20.16
N ARG A 72 8.70 -18.91 -19.91
CA ARG A 72 8.50 -17.98 -18.78
C ARG A 72 8.38 -18.81 -17.52
N VAL A 73 9.44 -18.79 -16.71
CA VAL A 73 9.36 -19.25 -15.34
C VAL A 73 8.81 -18.08 -14.54
N ASN A 74 7.50 -18.11 -14.23
CA ASN A 74 7.00 -17.28 -13.16
C ASN A 74 7.65 -17.83 -11.89
N ARG A 75 8.61 -17.09 -11.31
CA ARG A 75 8.86 -17.21 -9.88
C ARG A 75 7.56 -16.77 -9.22
N VAL A 76 6.64 -17.70 -9.04
CA VAL A 76 5.67 -17.59 -7.96
C VAL A 76 6.56 -17.49 -6.74
N ALA A 77 6.64 -16.30 -6.14
CA ALA A 77 7.36 -16.12 -4.90
C ALA A 77 6.85 -17.21 -3.96
N ALA A 78 7.69 -18.21 -3.71
CA ALA A 78 7.41 -19.29 -2.78
C ALA A 78 7.46 -18.80 -1.31
N ASN A 79 7.24 -17.50 -1.09
CA ASN A 79 7.21 -16.88 0.22
C ASN A 79 5.84 -16.99 0.90
N VAL A 80 4.85 -17.65 0.28
CA VAL A 80 3.56 -17.94 0.94
C VAL A 80 3.72 -18.88 2.16
N ALA A 81 4.87 -19.53 2.35
CA ALA A 81 5.05 -20.54 3.41
C ALA A 81 5.69 -20.05 4.72
N ALA A 82 6.26 -18.84 4.79
CA ALA A 82 6.84 -18.33 6.03
C ALA A 82 6.06 -17.09 6.48
N GLN A 83 5.15 -17.31 7.43
CA GLN A 83 4.54 -16.25 8.24
C GLN A 83 5.30 -16.20 9.58
N PRO A 84 6.52 -15.66 9.65
CA PRO A 84 7.37 -15.75 10.83
C PRO A 84 6.81 -14.98 12.03
N THR A 85 6.04 -13.91 11.79
CA THR A 85 5.34 -13.15 12.84
C THR A 85 4.06 -13.86 13.27
N LEU A 86 3.67 -13.63 14.53
CA LEU A 86 2.42 -14.16 15.07
C LEU A 86 1.20 -13.38 14.58
N LEU A 87 1.35 -12.07 14.34
CA LEU A 87 0.29 -11.20 13.84
C LEU A 87 0.36 -10.98 12.33
N SER A 88 -0.82 -10.90 11.70
CA SER A 88 -1.02 -10.50 10.29
C SER A 88 -1.78 -9.20 10.10
N SER A 89 -2.56 -8.78 11.11
CA SER A 89 -3.28 -7.51 11.10
C SER A 89 -3.68 -7.12 12.52
N TYR A 90 -3.78 -5.83 12.82
CA TYR A 90 -4.31 -5.34 14.09
C TYR A 90 -4.91 -3.94 13.96
N TRP A 91 -5.92 -3.63 14.77
CA TRP A 91 -6.51 -2.31 14.88
C TRP A 91 -7.40 -2.13 16.10
N HIS A 92 -7.68 -0.89 16.47
CA HIS A 92 -8.76 -0.53 17.37
C HIS A 92 -10.04 -0.19 16.61
N ARG A 93 -11.18 -0.47 17.21
CA ARG A 93 -12.49 0.08 16.82
C ARG A 93 -12.61 1.48 17.41
N LYS A 94 -12.85 2.47 16.56
CA LYS A 94 -13.21 3.83 16.94
C LYS A 94 -14.69 4.07 16.70
N ILE A 95 -15.41 4.40 17.77
CA ILE A 95 -16.80 4.83 17.72
C ILE A 95 -16.81 6.35 17.55
N LEU A 96 -17.40 6.84 16.47
CA LEU A 96 -17.58 8.28 16.27
C LEU A 96 -18.78 8.79 17.09
N SER A 97 -18.60 9.94 17.74
CA SER A 97 -19.54 10.52 18.72
C SER A 97 -20.90 10.96 18.15
N SER A 98 -21.19 10.75 16.86
CA SER A 98 -22.49 11.05 16.26
C SER A 98 -23.57 9.99 16.52
N GLY A 99 -23.29 8.98 17.37
CA GLY A 99 -24.31 8.32 18.17
C GLY A 99 -25.36 7.52 17.40
N THR A 100 -25.02 6.30 16.98
CA THR A 100 -25.90 5.11 17.05
C THR A 100 -25.09 3.92 16.59
N GLU A 101 -24.89 2.92 17.46
CA GLU A 101 -24.29 1.65 17.05
C GLU A 101 -25.12 1.05 15.90
N GLY A 102 -24.49 0.79 14.75
CA GLY A 102 -25.14 0.12 13.61
C GLY A 102 -25.51 0.97 12.39
N ALA A 103 -25.22 2.28 12.35
CA ALA A 103 -25.25 2.99 11.06
C ALA A 103 -24.04 2.56 10.20
N PRO A 104 -24.19 2.29 8.89
CA PRO A 104 -23.05 2.03 8.02
C PRO A 104 -22.10 3.24 8.03
N GLY A 105 -20.92 3.11 8.66
CA GLY A 105 -19.89 4.16 8.69
C GLY A 105 -19.60 4.85 10.04
N VAL A 106 -20.24 4.45 11.16
CA VAL A 106 -19.94 4.99 12.51
C VAL A 106 -18.84 4.22 13.27
N ASP A 107 -18.50 3.02 12.81
CA ASP A 107 -17.37 2.22 13.29
C ASP A 107 -16.19 2.35 12.33
N GLN A 108 -15.12 2.97 12.79
CA GLN A 108 -13.89 3.14 12.02
C GLN A 108 -12.75 2.35 12.61
N THR A 109 -11.81 1.98 11.75
CA THR A 109 -10.54 1.41 12.17
C THR A 109 -9.67 2.55 12.69
N GLU A 110 -9.03 2.34 13.83
CA GLU A 110 -7.97 3.20 14.33
C GLU A 110 -6.72 2.39 14.61
N ILE A 111 -5.64 2.78 13.94
CA ILE A 111 -4.30 2.20 14.10
C ILE A 111 -3.25 3.25 14.41
N ARG A 112 -3.64 4.54 14.47
CA ARG A 112 -2.75 5.64 14.83
C ARG A 112 -2.01 5.32 16.13
N ASP A 113 -0.71 5.57 16.14
CA ASP A 113 0.22 5.35 17.26
C ASP A 113 0.35 3.89 17.74
N MET A 114 -0.31 2.93 17.09
CA MET A 114 -0.13 1.50 17.40
C MET A 114 1.10 0.93 16.68
N ARG A 115 1.90 0.10 17.35
CA ARG A 115 3.11 -0.50 16.77
C ARG A 115 3.26 -1.96 17.18
N TYR A 116 3.34 -2.85 16.22
CA TYR A 116 3.74 -4.23 16.47
C TYR A 116 5.25 -4.37 16.32
N LEU A 117 5.87 -4.89 17.38
CA LEU A 117 7.29 -4.99 17.59
C LEU A 117 7.69 -6.47 17.77
N PRO A 118 7.92 -7.22 16.67
CA PRO A 118 8.24 -8.63 16.74
C PRO A 118 9.54 -8.86 17.51
N ARG A 119 9.50 -9.75 18.49
CA ARG A 119 10.62 -10.16 19.35
C ARG A 119 11.27 -9.03 20.14
N GLN A 120 10.54 -7.95 20.38
CA GLN A 120 11.06 -6.72 20.99
C GLN A 120 10.44 -6.42 22.36
N LEU A 121 9.80 -7.38 23.03
CA LEU A 121 9.57 -7.23 24.48
C LEU A 121 10.88 -7.44 25.25
N VAL A 122 11.67 -6.38 25.31
CA VAL A 122 12.98 -6.31 25.99
C VAL A 122 13.16 -4.95 26.66
N ALA A 123 13.98 -4.88 27.71
CA ALA A 123 14.29 -3.62 28.37
C ALA A 123 14.90 -2.58 27.39
N GLY A 124 14.48 -1.33 27.52
CA GLY A 124 14.84 -0.22 26.64
C GLY A 124 13.89 -0.01 25.46
N THR A 125 12.95 -0.94 25.21
CA THR A 125 11.97 -0.80 24.12
C THR A 125 11.01 0.34 24.39
N LEU A 126 10.83 1.23 23.42
CA LEU A 126 9.82 2.29 23.49
C LEU A 126 8.43 1.66 23.40
N ALA A 127 7.69 1.73 24.49
CA ALA A 127 6.38 1.10 24.62
C ALA A 127 5.22 2.09 24.60
N GLU A 128 5.49 3.39 24.53
CA GLU A 128 4.45 4.40 24.38
C GLU A 128 5.04 5.62 23.67
N TRP A 129 4.29 6.17 22.73
CA TRP A 129 4.65 7.38 22.00
C TRP A 129 3.48 8.36 22.02
N GLU A 130 3.56 9.37 22.89
CA GLU A 130 2.69 10.55 22.80
C GLU A 130 3.47 11.66 22.08
N ASN A 131 3.07 11.98 20.84
CA ASN A 131 3.71 13.01 20.03
C ASN A 131 3.92 14.31 20.83
N GLY A 132 5.18 14.73 20.98
CA GLY A 132 5.54 16.05 21.51
C GLY A 132 5.60 16.16 23.04
N LEU A 133 5.39 15.07 23.79
CA LEU A 133 5.60 15.09 25.25
C LEU A 133 6.93 14.41 25.61
N PRO A 134 7.75 14.99 26.52
CA PRO A 134 9.00 14.39 26.99
C PRO A 134 8.81 13.12 27.86
N GLN A 135 7.64 12.48 27.79
CA GLN A 135 7.21 11.40 28.67
C GLN A 135 7.18 10.02 28.00
N ASN A 136 8.05 9.78 27.00
CA ASN A 136 8.22 8.46 26.39
C ASN A 136 8.37 7.38 27.46
N PHE A 137 7.54 6.33 27.36
CA PHE A 137 7.53 5.22 28.29
C PHE A 137 8.26 4.03 27.67
N TYR A 138 9.18 3.45 28.42
CA TYR A 138 10.00 2.33 27.97
C TYR A 138 9.76 1.12 28.84
N VAL A 139 9.86 -0.06 28.25
CA VAL A 139 10.00 -1.29 29.02
C VAL A 139 11.29 -1.21 29.81
N SER A 140 11.24 -1.25 31.15
CA SER A 140 12.43 -1.16 32.00
C SER A 140 12.87 -2.52 32.52
N GLN A 141 11.94 -3.45 32.72
CA GLN A 141 12.22 -4.79 33.22
C GLN A 141 11.26 -5.80 32.57
N VAL A 142 11.81 -6.93 32.10
CA VAL A 142 11.03 -8.00 31.50
C VAL A 142 11.32 -9.30 32.25
N PRO A 143 10.28 -10.02 32.73
CA PRO A 143 10.44 -11.36 33.29
C PRO A 143 11.11 -12.30 32.28
N PRO A 144 11.99 -13.23 32.71
CA PRO A 144 12.70 -14.14 31.80
C PRO A 144 11.76 -14.92 30.86
N GLU A 145 10.57 -15.31 31.32
CA GLU A 145 9.60 -16.02 30.48
C GLU A 145 8.96 -15.19 29.37
N TYR A 146 9.05 -13.86 29.43
CA TYR A 146 8.51 -12.95 28.42
C TYR A 146 9.59 -12.31 27.54
N GLN A 147 10.87 -12.57 27.84
CA GLN A 147 11.98 -11.99 27.12
C GLN A 147 11.92 -12.34 25.63
N GLY A 148 11.87 -11.32 24.78
CA GLY A 148 11.80 -11.49 23.33
C GLY A 148 10.44 -11.94 22.81
N ALA A 149 9.36 -11.80 23.60
CA ALA A 149 8.00 -11.85 23.06
C ALA A 149 7.80 -10.75 22.01
N ASP A 150 6.84 -10.92 21.12
CA ASP A 150 6.40 -9.83 20.26
C ASP A 150 5.54 -8.86 21.07
N LEU A 151 5.68 -7.55 20.87
CA LEU A 151 4.93 -6.53 21.60
C LEU A 151 4.06 -5.70 20.64
N LEU A 152 2.75 -5.69 20.83
CA LEU A 152 1.85 -4.70 20.25
C LEU A 152 1.65 -3.56 21.24
N VAL A 153 2.33 -2.44 20.96
CA VAL A 153 2.08 -1.16 21.59
C VAL A 153 0.73 -0.65 21.10
N THR A 154 -0.19 -0.47 22.05
CA THR A 154 -1.51 0.09 21.82
C THR A 154 -1.49 1.59 22.07
N ARG A 155 -2.43 2.32 21.45
CA ARG A 155 -2.56 3.75 21.67
C ARG A 155 -3.04 4.03 23.10
N ASN A 156 -2.29 4.84 23.82
CA ASN A 156 -2.68 5.34 25.13
C ASN A 156 -3.28 6.74 25.01
N TYR A 157 -4.60 6.87 25.11
CA TYR A 157 -5.25 8.18 25.17
C TYR A 157 -6.49 8.09 26.05
N GLY A 158 -6.61 8.97 27.05
CA GLY A 158 -7.59 8.85 28.13
C GLY A 158 -9.06 8.81 27.69
N THR A 159 -9.41 9.27 26.49
CA THR A 159 -10.78 9.23 25.95
C THR A 159 -11.26 7.81 25.61
N TYR A 160 -10.36 6.86 25.36
CA TYR A 160 -10.70 5.47 25.03
C TYR A 160 -10.86 4.58 26.26
N GLY A 161 -10.51 5.08 27.45
CA GLY A 161 -10.85 4.45 28.74
C GLY A 161 -12.32 4.63 29.15
N SER A 162 -13.14 5.29 28.33
CA SER A 162 -14.54 5.54 28.66
C SER A 162 -15.41 4.26 28.63
N ALA A 163 -16.46 4.23 29.45
CA ALA A 163 -17.35 3.08 29.62
C ALA A 163 -18.00 2.56 28.32
N GLY A 164 -18.06 3.38 27.26
CA GLY A 164 -18.59 2.99 25.94
C GLY A 164 -17.83 1.86 25.25
N TYR A 165 -16.57 1.62 25.63
CA TYR A 165 -15.74 0.54 25.08
C TYR A 165 -15.66 -0.71 25.96
N ALA A 166 -16.18 -0.65 27.20
CA ALA A 166 -15.99 -1.67 28.23
C ALA A 166 -16.53 -3.07 27.87
N ASN A 167 -17.47 -3.14 26.91
CA ASN A 167 -18.13 -4.38 26.49
C ASN A 167 -18.19 -4.55 24.96
N THR A 168 -17.48 -3.70 24.23
CA THR A 168 -17.48 -3.76 22.76
C THR A 168 -16.16 -4.28 22.25
N CYS A 169 -16.20 -4.93 21.10
CA CYS A 169 -15.01 -5.39 20.42
C CYS A 169 -14.11 -4.18 20.05
N TRP A 170 -13.10 -3.92 20.88
CA TRP A 170 -12.27 -2.73 20.78
C TRP A 170 -10.96 -3.03 20.06
N THR A 171 -10.07 -3.87 20.60
CA THR A 171 -8.85 -4.27 19.89
C THR A 171 -9.11 -5.54 19.10
N ARG A 172 -8.98 -5.45 17.77
CA ARG A 172 -8.99 -6.58 16.86
C ARG A 172 -7.57 -6.92 16.44
N PHE A 173 -7.29 -8.21 16.35
CA PHE A 173 -6.05 -8.70 15.78
C PHE A 173 -6.28 -10.06 15.12
N THR A 174 -5.44 -10.39 14.14
CA THR A 174 -5.48 -11.69 13.45
C THR A 174 -4.16 -12.41 13.66
N LEU A 175 -4.26 -13.65 14.14
CA LEU A 175 -3.11 -14.51 14.37
C LEU A 175 -2.88 -15.42 13.16
N ASN A 176 -1.63 -15.47 12.69
CA ASN A 176 -1.15 -16.39 11.65
C ASN A 176 -1.15 -17.86 12.11
N ARG A 177 -1.08 -18.09 13.42
CA ARG A 177 -1.06 -19.41 14.05
C ARG A 177 -1.49 -19.29 15.51
N SER A 178 -1.72 -20.42 16.19
CA SER A 178 -2.03 -20.39 17.63
C SER A 178 -0.92 -19.71 18.43
N ALA A 179 -1.29 -18.83 19.36
CA ALA A 179 -0.34 -18.00 20.11
C ALA A 179 -0.78 -17.83 21.56
N LYS A 180 0.18 -17.72 22.48
CA LYS A 180 -0.07 -17.21 23.83
C LYS A 180 -0.17 -15.70 23.74
N VAL A 181 -1.35 -15.16 24.05
CA VAL A 181 -1.63 -13.72 24.10
C VAL A 181 -1.55 -13.28 25.55
N ILE A 182 -0.72 -12.29 25.82
CA ILE A 182 -0.45 -11.74 27.15
C ILE A 182 -0.95 -10.30 27.17
N LEU A 183 -1.88 -9.99 28.05
CA LEU A 183 -2.33 -8.62 28.32
C LEU A 183 -1.42 -8.01 29.38
N LEU A 184 -0.92 -6.81 29.11
CA LEU A 184 -0.09 -6.02 30.03
C LEU A 184 -0.95 -4.85 30.51
N MET A 185 -1.49 -4.98 31.71
CA MET A 185 -2.50 -4.08 32.30
C MET A 185 -1.84 -3.06 33.23
N PHE A 186 -2.12 -1.78 33.03
CA PHE A 186 -1.62 -0.66 33.85
C PHE A 186 -2.63 -0.18 34.90
N SER A 187 -3.82 -0.78 34.95
CA SER A 187 -4.85 -0.48 35.94
C SER A 187 -5.42 -1.77 36.53
N GLU A 188 -6.43 -1.60 37.39
CA GLU A 188 -7.25 -2.70 37.88
C GLU A 188 -7.74 -3.62 36.75
N ARG A 189 -7.75 -4.93 37.04
CA ARG A 189 -8.19 -6.01 36.17
C ARG A 189 -9.67 -5.80 35.76
N PRO A 190 -9.98 -5.68 34.46
CA PRO A 190 -11.36 -5.51 34.02
C PRO A 190 -12.14 -6.82 34.12
N ALA A 191 -13.47 -6.72 34.27
CA ALA A 191 -14.34 -7.87 34.53
C ALA A 191 -14.32 -8.94 33.41
N TRP A 192 -14.00 -8.57 32.16
CA TRP A 192 -13.91 -9.52 31.04
C TRP A 192 -12.62 -10.35 31.05
N VAL A 193 -11.59 -9.92 31.80
CA VAL A 193 -10.44 -10.77 32.13
C VAL A 193 -10.87 -11.66 33.27
N ASP A 194 -11.69 -12.66 32.98
CA ASP A 194 -12.25 -13.59 33.96
C ASP A 194 -11.26 -14.69 34.37
N ASP A 195 -11.73 -15.69 35.12
CA ASP A 195 -10.90 -16.80 35.61
C ASP A 195 -10.40 -17.75 34.52
N THR A 196 -10.77 -17.52 33.25
CA THR A 196 -10.19 -18.25 32.12
C THR A 196 -8.83 -17.69 31.69
N TRP A 197 -8.42 -16.55 32.24
CA TRP A 197 -7.10 -15.97 32.07
C TRP A 197 -6.16 -16.39 33.20
N THR A 198 -4.92 -16.73 32.87
CA THR A 198 -3.91 -17.09 33.86
C THR A 198 -3.08 -15.86 34.23
N VAL A 199 -2.88 -15.62 35.53
CA VAL A 199 -2.00 -14.55 36.02
C VAL A 199 -0.55 -14.91 35.71
N GLY A 200 0.19 -13.97 35.14
CA GLY A 200 1.62 -14.08 34.88
C GLY A 200 2.45 -13.07 35.69
N PRO A 201 3.78 -13.05 35.55
CA PRO A 201 4.63 -12.06 36.19
C PRO A 201 4.38 -10.65 35.64
N ALA A 202 4.60 -9.62 36.46
CA ALA A 202 4.47 -8.24 36.03
C ALA A 202 5.64 -7.78 35.14
N VAL A 203 5.38 -6.87 34.20
CA VAL A 203 6.41 -6.23 33.36
C VAL A 203 6.67 -4.83 33.90
N GLY A 204 7.94 -4.48 34.09
CA GLY A 204 8.34 -3.15 34.56
C GLY A 204 8.43 -2.16 33.42
N TYR A 205 7.91 -0.95 33.65
CA TYR A 205 8.01 0.16 32.73
C TYR A 205 8.56 1.40 33.41
N GLY A 206 9.19 2.26 32.62
CA GLY A 206 10.01 3.34 33.12
C GLY A 206 10.12 4.53 32.19
N ARG A 207 10.75 5.57 32.72
CA ARG A 207 11.10 6.79 31.99
C ARG A 207 12.61 7.00 32.03
N LYS A 208 13.13 7.61 30.97
CA LYS A 208 14.52 8.07 30.94
C LYS A 208 14.61 9.43 31.62
N GLY A 209 15.49 9.56 32.60
CA GLY A 209 15.79 10.84 33.25
C GLY A 209 16.52 11.81 32.33
N SER A 210 16.84 13.01 32.83
CA SER A 210 17.68 13.98 32.10
C SER A 210 19.09 13.46 31.79
N ASP A 211 19.54 12.45 32.52
CA ASP A 211 20.78 11.70 32.33
C ASP A 211 20.64 10.55 31.32
N ASN A 212 19.47 10.39 30.69
CA ASN A 212 19.12 9.31 29.76
C ASN A 212 19.13 7.91 30.40
N VAL A 213 19.13 7.81 31.73
CA VAL A 213 19.07 6.54 32.47
C VAL A 213 17.62 6.10 32.62
N LEU A 214 17.32 4.86 32.24
CA LEU A 214 15.98 4.29 32.37
C LEU A 214 15.75 3.82 33.81
N SER A 215 14.72 4.37 34.46
CA SER A 215 14.28 3.98 35.80
C SER A 215 12.86 3.44 35.76
N THR A 216 12.60 2.31 36.44
CA THR A 216 11.25 1.76 36.57
C THR A 216 10.38 2.71 37.38
N THR A 217 9.28 3.15 36.80
CA THR A 217 8.30 4.06 37.44
C THR A 217 6.95 3.39 37.65
N GLU A 218 6.68 2.28 36.97
CA GLU A 218 5.40 1.57 37.00
C GLU A 218 5.60 0.09 36.67
N THR A 219 4.63 -0.74 37.04
CA THR A 219 4.55 -2.15 36.66
C THR A 219 3.20 -2.45 36.04
N ALA A 220 3.19 -3.21 34.94
CA ALA A 220 1.98 -3.72 34.34
C ALA A 220 1.74 -5.16 34.81
N ASP A 221 0.60 -5.43 35.41
CA ASP A 221 0.16 -6.79 35.72
C ASP A 221 -0.08 -7.56 34.43
N SER A 222 0.27 -8.85 34.40
CA SER A 222 0.07 -9.66 33.19
C SER A 222 -0.96 -10.76 33.36
N TYR A 223 -1.74 -10.96 32.30
CA TYR A 223 -2.75 -12.01 32.21
C TYR A 223 -2.63 -12.67 30.84
N PHE A 224 -2.59 -14.00 30.77
CA PHE A 224 -2.41 -14.68 29.49
C PHE A 224 -3.40 -15.81 29.25
N LYS A 225 -3.61 -16.08 27.95
CA LYS A 225 -4.43 -17.18 27.44
C LYS A 225 -3.92 -17.59 26.06
N VAL A 226 -4.10 -18.86 25.69
CA VAL A 226 -3.76 -19.34 24.35
C VAL A 226 -4.96 -19.13 23.42
N PHE A 227 -4.73 -18.42 22.33
CA PHE A 227 -5.67 -18.21 21.25
C PHE A 227 -5.29 -19.07 20.05
N ARG A 228 -6.29 -19.54 19.29
CA ARG A 228 -6.06 -20.26 18.03
C ARG A 228 -5.69 -19.29 16.90
N GLU A 229 -5.30 -19.81 15.76
CA GLU A 229 -5.17 -18.99 14.54
C GLU A 229 -6.50 -18.31 14.17
N GLY A 230 -6.42 -17.18 13.45
CA GLY A 230 -7.58 -16.42 13.00
C GLY A 230 -7.81 -15.10 13.73
N SER A 231 -8.97 -14.51 13.49
CA SER A 231 -9.32 -13.17 14.00
C SER A 231 -9.90 -13.24 15.41
N HIS A 232 -9.39 -12.38 16.28
CA HIS A 232 -9.78 -12.26 17.68
C HIS A 232 -10.15 -10.83 18.02
N CYS A 233 -10.91 -10.69 19.10
CA CYS A 233 -11.25 -9.39 19.61
C CYS A 233 -11.19 -9.33 21.13
N LEU A 234 -10.64 -8.23 21.63
CA LEU A 234 -10.56 -7.91 23.05
C LEU A 234 -11.40 -6.67 23.37
N PRO A 235 -12.17 -6.68 24.47
CA PRO A 235 -12.91 -5.51 24.91
C PRO A 235 -12.01 -4.36 25.36
N GLY A 236 -12.56 -3.15 25.42
CA GLY A 236 -11.89 -2.01 26.05
C GLY A 236 -11.75 -2.18 27.56
N GLN A 237 -10.94 -1.34 28.19
CA GLN A 237 -10.66 -1.41 29.64
C GLN A 237 -11.84 -0.94 30.50
N GLY A 238 -12.65 -0.03 29.98
CA GLY A 238 -13.84 0.50 30.68
C GLY A 238 -13.55 1.45 31.86
N ALA A 239 -12.29 1.81 32.09
CA ALA A 239 -11.86 2.80 33.07
C ALA A 239 -10.94 3.86 32.43
N PRO A 240 -11.03 5.14 32.84
CA PRO A 240 -10.13 6.18 32.35
C PRO A 240 -8.68 5.87 32.74
N GLY A 241 -7.73 6.12 31.84
CA GLY A 241 -6.31 5.91 32.09
C GLY A 241 -5.62 5.14 30.98
N ARG A 242 -4.46 4.56 31.32
CA ARG A 242 -3.63 3.79 30.39
C ARG A 242 -4.29 2.48 30.00
N ILE A 243 -4.39 2.27 28.69
CA ILE A 243 -4.98 1.05 28.16
C ILE A 243 -3.93 -0.07 28.14
N TYR A 244 -4.39 -1.32 28.21
CA TYR A 244 -3.51 -2.47 28.14
C TYR A 244 -2.70 -2.53 26.84
N GLN A 245 -1.47 -3.03 26.94
CA GLN A 245 -0.68 -3.50 25.80
C GLN A 245 -0.85 -5.00 25.62
N ILE A 246 -0.45 -5.52 24.47
CA ILE A 246 -0.56 -6.94 24.17
C ILE A 246 0.80 -7.47 23.77
N ALA A 247 1.26 -8.53 24.42
CA ALA A 247 2.41 -9.30 23.99
C ALA A 247 2.00 -10.67 23.43
N PHE A 248 2.79 -11.20 22.52
CA PHE A 248 2.52 -12.47 21.84
C PHE A 248 3.74 -13.38 21.92
N MET A 249 3.47 -14.65 22.20
CA MET A 249 4.44 -15.74 22.16
C MET A 249 3.84 -16.91 21.38
N GLU A 250 4.67 -17.85 20.96
CA GLU A 250 4.19 -19.14 20.47
C GLU A 250 3.29 -19.80 21.54
N ALA A 251 2.40 -20.69 21.13
CA ALA A 251 1.43 -21.31 22.05
C ALA A 251 2.11 -22.05 23.23
N ASP A 252 3.34 -22.53 23.06
CA ASP A 252 4.15 -23.16 24.10
C ASP A 252 4.83 -22.16 25.05
N GLY A 253 4.71 -20.86 24.79
CA GLY A 253 5.34 -19.79 25.55
C GLY A 253 6.76 -19.46 25.11
N SER A 254 7.25 -19.98 23.98
CA SER A 254 8.53 -19.55 23.41
C SER A 254 8.38 -18.27 22.56
N PRO A 255 9.42 -17.44 22.44
CA PRO A 255 9.45 -16.31 21.50
C PRO A 255 9.18 -16.73 20.05
N SER A 256 8.57 -15.84 19.27
CA SER A 256 8.40 -16.08 17.83
C SER A 256 9.77 -16.23 17.14
N LYS A 257 9.87 -17.12 16.16
CA LYS A 257 11.15 -17.39 15.47
C LYS A 257 11.47 -16.28 14.45
N PRO A 258 12.73 -15.82 14.35
CA PRO A 258 13.11 -14.93 13.27
C PRO A 258 12.96 -15.61 11.91
N PRO A 259 12.60 -14.87 10.85
CA PRO A 259 12.59 -15.40 9.49
C PRO A 259 13.99 -15.82 9.05
N ALA A 260 14.05 -16.83 8.18
CA ALA A 260 15.29 -17.22 7.52
C ALA A 260 15.73 -16.13 6.52
N VAL A 261 17.03 -15.83 6.49
CA VAL A 261 17.64 -14.87 5.56
C VAL A 261 18.53 -15.63 4.57
N PRO A 262 18.46 -15.34 3.25
CA PRO A 262 19.37 -15.95 2.29
C PRO A 262 20.84 -15.69 2.64
N ALA A 263 21.69 -16.70 2.46
CA ALA A 263 23.10 -16.60 2.80
C ALA A 263 23.79 -15.45 2.04
N GLY A 264 24.58 -14.65 2.78
CA GLY A 264 25.33 -13.53 2.22
C GLY A 264 24.55 -12.21 2.08
N LEU A 265 23.26 -12.19 2.40
CA LEU A 265 22.45 -10.96 2.40
C LEU A 265 22.38 -10.33 3.81
N PRO A 266 22.26 -9.00 3.91
CA PRO A 266 22.02 -8.32 5.19
C PRO A 266 20.74 -8.82 5.86
N VAL A 267 20.82 -9.11 7.16
CA VAL A 267 19.68 -9.54 7.98
C VAL A 267 18.74 -8.35 8.21
N PRO A 268 17.49 -8.37 7.69
CA PRO A 268 16.53 -7.31 7.93
C PRO A 268 16.19 -7.25 9.42
N GLN A 269 16.15 -6.04 9.99
CA GLN A 269 15.73 -5.84 11.37
C GLN A 269 14.27 -5.39 11.39
N PRO A 270 13.42 -5.96 12.27
CA PRO A 270 12.05 -5.51 12.41
C PRO A 270 12.02 -4.08 12.93
N ASN A 271 11.06 -3.30 12.44
CA ASN A 271 10.88 -1.88 12.76
C ASN A 271 12.05 -0.98 12.37
N THR A 272 12.82 -1.37 11.34
CA THR A 272 13.82 -0.51 10.69
C THR A 272 13.59 -0.49 9.19
N TYR A 273 14.34 0.33 8.44
CA TYR A 273 14.29 0.27 6.98
C TYR A 273 14.66 -1.12 6.46
N CYS A 274 13.92 -1.60 5.47
CA CYS A 274 14.22 -2.84 4.77
C CYS A 274 15.52 -2.70 3.96
N PRO A 275 16.39 -3.72 3.97
CA PRO A 275 17.47 -3.82 3.00
C PRO A 275 16.91 -3.85 1.56
N GLN A 276 17.67 -3.30 0.61
CA GLN A 276 17.25 -3.21 -0.80
C GLN A 276 16.81 -4.56 -1.39
N TRP A 277 17.48 -5.66 -1.04
CA TRP A 277 17.14 -6.98 -1.56
C TRP A 277 15.75 -7.47 -1.13
N VAL A 278 15.20 -6.97 -0.01
CA VAL A 278 13.81 -7.23 0.40
C VAL A 278 12.86 -6.45 -0.50
N HIS A 279 13.16 -5.18 -0.75
CA HIS A 279 12.39 -4.32 -1.67
C HIS A 279 12.37 -4.92 -3.09
N ASP A 280 13.50 -5.44 -3.57
CA ASP A 280 13.63 -6.03 -4.90
C ASP A 280 12.84 -7.34 -5.10
N GLN A 281 12.31 -7.95 -4.05
CA GLN A 281 11.39 -9.09 -4.17
C GLN A 281 10.03 -8.68 -4.71
N TYR A 282 9.68 -7.40 -4.56
CA TYR A 282 8.43 -6.84 -5.05
C TYR A 282 8.69 -6.23 -6.42
N LYS A 283 7.99 -6.78 -7.42
CA LYS A 283 8.18 -6.34 -8.81
C LYS A 283 7.54 -4.98 -9.05
N ASP A 284 6.25 -4.90 -8.75
CA ASP A 284 5.43 -3.74 -9.03
C ASP A 284 4.95 -3.15 -7.71
N TRP A 285 4.13 -3.84 -6.90
CA TRP A 285 3.57 -3.36 -5.61
C TRP A 285 4.16 -4.05 -4.37
N HIS A 286 4.23 -3.34 -3.25
CA HIS A 286 4.55 -3.87 -1.92
C HIS A 286 3.70 -3.22 -0.81
N PRO A 287 3.45 -3.93 0.31
CA PRO A 287 2.84 -3.34 1.51
C PRO A 287 3.78 -2.30 2.13
N GLN A 288 3.32 -1.48 3.08
CA GLN A 288 4.18 -0.49 3.75
C GLN A 288 5.29 -1.15 4.60
N ILE A 289 4.95 -2.32 5.15
CA ILE A 289 5.80 -3.16 5.99
C ILE A 289 5.91 -4.52 5.34
N ASP A 290 7.12 -5.03 5.24
CA ASP A 290 7.32 -6.40 4.77
C ASP A 290 6.66 -7.41 5.74
N PRO A 291 5.74 -8.27 5.29
CA PRO A 291 4.99 -9.17 6.18
C PRO A 291 5.85 -10.31 6.74
N VAL A 292 7.06 -10.53 6.22
CA VAL A 292 7.98 -11.57 6.69
C VAL A 292 8.98 -10.98 7.69
N TYR A 293 9.69 -9.94 7.29
CA TYR A 293 10.77 -9.35 8.08
C TYR A 293 10.31 -8.26 9.03
N TRP A 294 9.11 -7.72 8.81
CA TRP A 294 8.53 -6.60 9.56
C TRP A 294 9.41 -5.34 9.53
N CYS A 295 10.17 -5.17 8.46
CA CYS A 295 10.92 -3.96 8.17
C CYS A 295 10.07 -3.01 7.30
N TYR A 296 10.44 -1.73 7.29
CA TYR A 296 9.72 -0.66 6.62
C TYR A 296 10.35 -0.33 5.26
N PHE A 297 9.55 -0.16 4.21
CA PHE A 297 10.08 0.31 2.93
C PHE A 297 10.28 1.83 2.87
N GLY A 298 9.70 2.57 3.81
CA GLY A 298 9.81 4.03 3.86
C GLY A 298 8.93 4.78 2.86
N HIS A 299 8.17 4.04 2.05
CA HIS A 299 7.13 4.52 1.15
C HIS A 299 6.07 3.41 0.97
N GLU A 300 5.01 3.73 0.24
CA GLU A 300 3.86 2.83 0.05
C GLU A 300 3.23 3.01 -1.33
N HIS A 301 2.39 2.06 -1.72
CA HIS A 301 1.80 2.00 -3.06
C HIS A 301 0.26 1.91 -3.07
N GLY A 302 -0.41 2.27 -1.99
CA GLY A 302 -1.86 2.15 -1.85
C GLY A 302 -2.32 0.70 -1.68
N SER A 303 -3.52 0.38 -2.20
CA SER A 303 -4.19 -0.92 -2.04
C SER A 303 -3.37 -2.12 -2.45
N ASP A 304 -3.43 -3.19 -1.65
CA ASP A 304 -3.02 -4.51 -2.11
C ASP A 304 -4.03 -5.02 -3.17
N PRO A 305 -3.64 -5.12 -4.45
CA PRO A 305 -4.56 -5.60 -5.47
C PRO A 305 -4.93 -7.07 -5.30
N ALA A 306 -4.20 -7.83 -4.47
CA ALA A 306 -4.48 -9.24 -4.17
C ALA A 306 -5.69 -9.44 -3.26
N GLN A 307 -6.22 -8.38 -2.62
CA GLN A 307 -7.45 -8.42 -1.83
C GLN A 307 -8.66 -8.89 -2.62
N PHE A 308 -8.66 -8.66 -3.93
CA PHE A 308 -9.70 -9.10 -4.83
C PHE A 308 -9.19 -10.27 -5.67
N PRO A 309 -9.61 -11.52 -5.39
CA PRO A 309 -9.10 -12.70 -6.09
C PRO A 309 -9.22 -12.62 -7.62
N LYS A 310 -10.26 -11.94 -8.12
CA LYS A 310 -10.48 -11.71 -9.55
C LYS A 310 -9.45 -10.77 -10.18
N ILE A 311 -9.15 -9.64 -9.53
CA ILE A 311 -8.07 -8.73 -9.95
C ILE A 311 -6.73 -9.47 -9.87
N LYS A 312 -6.49 -10.22 -8.79
CA LYS A 312 -5.27 -11.03 -8.64
C LYS A 312 -5.08 -12.01 -9.79
N ALA A 313 -6.12 -12.73 -10.20
CA ALA A 313 -6.06 -13.66 -11.33
C ALA A 313 -5.71 -12.96 -12.65
N LEU A 314 -6.21 -11.75 -12.87
CA LEU A 314 -5.89 -10.95 -14.05
C LEU A 314 -4.45 -10.41 -14.02
N LEU A 315 -3.91 -10.09 -12.85
CA LEU A 315 -2.49 -9.77 -12.67
C LEU A 315 -1.60 -10.98 -12.94
N ASP A 316 -1.93 -12.13 -12.35
CA ASP A 316 -1.16 -13.37 -12.50
C ASP A 316 -1.12 -13.86 -13.96
N SER A 317 -2.19 -13.63 -14.72
CA SER A 317 -2.27 -13.93 -16.16
C SER A 317 -1.64 -12.87 -17.07
N GLY A 318 -1.33 -11.68 -16.53
CA GLY A 318 -0.79 -10.55 -17.28
C GLY A 318 -1.83 -9.76 -18.08
N ALA A 319 -3.13 -10.02 -17.89
CA ALA A 319 -4.22 -9.23 -18.47
C ALA A 319 -4.29 -7.80 -17.89
N ILE A 320 -3.88 -7.66 -16.62
CA ILE A 320 -3.61 -6.37 -15.99
C ILE A 320 -2.09 -6.26 -15.82
N ASN A 321 -1.53 -5.09 -16.18
CA ASN A 321 -0.12 -4.80 -15.99
C ASN A 321 0.04 -3.54 -15.12
N LEU A 322 0.63 -3.73 -13.94
CA LEU A 322 0.92 -2.64 -13.01
C LEU A 322 2.28 -1.99 -13.23
N THR A 323 3.13 -2.57 -14.08
CA THR A 323 4.46 -2.00 -14.36
C THR A 323 4.34 -0.57 -14.89
N PHE A 324 5.23 0.29 -14.37
CA PHE A 324 5.26 1.72 -14.66
C PHE A 324 6.03 2.06 -15.91
N GLY A 325 5.75 3.26 -16.41
CA GLY A 325 6.46 3.85 -17.53
C GLY A 325 6.06 3.27 -18.87
N ARG A 326 4.94 2.52 -18.98
CA ARG A 326 4.49 2.01 -20.29
C ARG A 326 3.96 3.14 -21.15
N VAL A 327 3.12 4.00 -20.57
CA VAL A 327 2.57 5.16 -21.28
C VAL A 327 3.70 6.15 -21.53
N GLU A 328 4.58 6.33 -20.55
CA GLU A 328 5.78 7.16 -20.69
C GLU A 328 6.74 6.65 -21.78
N GLN A 329 6.97 5.34 -21.87
CA GLN A 329 7.78 4.72 -22.92
C GLN A 329 7.18 4.92 -24.31
N ALA A 330 5.86 4.81 -24.47
CA ALA A 330 5.19 5.19 -25.72
C ALA A 330 5.33 6.70 -25.98
N GLY A 331 5.22 7.52 -24.92
CA GLY A 331 5.34 8.98 -24.99
C GLY A 331 6.71 9.43 -25.47
N ASN A 332 7.76 8.67 -25.16
CA ASN A 332 9.13 8.92 -25.59
C ASN A 332 9.31 8.99 -27.11
N ALA A 333 8.39 8.40 -27.88
CA ALA A 333 8.37 8.46 -29.34
C ALA A 333 7.66 9.72 -29.90
N THR A 334 7.15 10.60 -29.03
CA THR A 334 6.37 11.78 -29.42
C THR A 334 7.00 13.10 -28.96
N PRO A 335 6.63 14.25 -29.58
CA PRO A 335 6.96 15.58 -29.08
C PRO A 335 6.43 15.88 -27.66
N MET A 336 5.43 15.12 -27.18
CA MET A 336 4.92 15.25 -25.82
C MET A 336 6.03 15.03 -24.78
N CYS A 337 6.96 14.12 -25.05
CA CYS A 337 8.09 13.85 -24.16
C CYS A 337 9.15 14.96 -24.12
N VAL A 338 9.08 15.95 -25.03
CA VAL A 338 9.91 17.18 -24.95
C VAL A 338 9.35 18.13 -23.87
N SER A 339 8.06 18.01 -23.56
CA SER A 339 7.38 18.71 -22.45
C SER A 339 7.29 17.90 -21.15
N CYS A 340 7.56 16.58 -21.20
CA CYS A 340 7.87 15.81 -20.01
C CYS A 340 9.26 16.24 -19.53
N HIS A 341 9.33 17.02 -18.45
CA HIS A 341 10.51 17.76 -18.00
C HIS A 341 11.77 16.91 -17.71
N GLN A 342 11.75 15.59 -17.90
CA GLN A 342 12.88 14.70 -17.62
C GLN A 342 14.17 15.04 -18.37
N GLN A 343 14.06 15.52 -19.62
CA GLN A 343 15.23 15.94 -20.40
C GLN A 343 15.81 17.27 -19.89
N LYS A 344 14.95 18.22 -19.47
CA LYS A 344 15.34 19.47 -18.79
C LYS A 344 15.91 19.22 -17.38
N LEU A 345 15.47 18.13 -16.75
CA LEU A 345 15.90 17.67 -15.42
C LEU A 345 17.22 16.90 -15.41
N GLY A 346 17.82 16.62 -16.58
CA GLY A 346 19.04 15.83 -16.69
C GLY A 346 18.89 14.39 -16.17
N ARG A 347 17.68 13.83 -16.14
CA ARG A 347 17.41 12.48 -15.65
C ARG A 347 17.41 11.47 -16.80
N SER A 348 17.89 10.26 -16.52
CA SER A 348 17.69 9.12 -17.42
C SER A 348 16.22 8.66 -17.31
N ARG A 349 15.59 8.41 -18.47
CA ARG A 349 14.13 8.20 -18.69
C ARG A 349 13.49 6.97 -17.99
N VAL A 350 14.23 6.28 -17.14
CA VAL A 350 13.84 5.00 -16.50
C VAL A 350 13.92 5.08 -14.96
N GLU A 351 14.20 6.27 -14.43
CA GLU A 351 14.41 6.52 -13.01
C GLU A 351 13.27 7.33 -12.38
N ALA A 352 12.02 7.17 -12.83
CA ALA A 352 10.90 7.45 -11.94
C ALA A 352 11.02 6.44 -10.79
N PRO A 353 11.35 6.86 -9.56
CA PRO A 353 11.57 5.91 -8.48
C PRO A 353 10.29 5.12 -8.27
N ARG A 354 10.43 3.81 -8.06
CA ARG A 354 9.29 2.89 -7.85
C ARG A 354 8.29 3.46 -6.85
N GLU A 355 8.77 4.23 -5.88
CA GLU A 355 8.07 4.99 -4.84
C GLU A 355 6.95 5.93 -5.34
N SER A 356 6.94 6.25 -6.64
CA SER A 356 6.18 7.32 -7.25
C SER A 356 4.78 6.92 -7.71
N TYR A 357 4.09 5.98 -7.08
CA TYR A 357 2.74 5.67 -7.51
C TYR A 357 1.84 5.15 -6.40
N LYS A 358 0.54 5.18 -6.67
CA LYS A 358 -0.54 4.72 -5.79
C LYS A 358 -1.51 3.82 -6.55
N LEU A 359 -1.92 2.74 -5.91
CA LEU A 359 -3.00 1.87 -6.34
C LEU A 359 -4.21 2.10 -5.45
N PHE A 360 -5.38 2.07 -6.07
CA PHE A 360 -6.66 2.07 -5.39
C PHE A 360 -7.44 0.89 -5.93
N ALA A 361 -7.67 -0.11 -5.09
CA ALA A 361 -8.52 -1.24 -5.40
C ALA A 361 -9.81 -1.10 -4.57
N LEU A 362 -10.96 -1.12 -5.24
CA LEU A 362 -12.26 -1.00 -4.58
C LEU A 362 -13.32 -1.88 -5.25
N ASP A 363 -14.32 -2.28 -4.45
CA ASP A 363 -15.55 -2.91 -4.90
C ASP A 363 -16.66 -1.87 -4.88
N ASP A 364 -17.22 -1.49 -6.03
CA ASP A 364 -18.24 -0.44 -6.12
C ASP A 364 -19.61 -0.83 -5.53
N ARG A 365 -19.75 -2.07 -5.07
CA ARG A 365 -21.00 -2.69 -4.59
C ARG A 365 -22.12 -2.71 -5.63
N GLN A 366 -21.78 -2.48 -6.89
CA GLN A 366 -22.67 -2.45 -8.05
C GLN A 366 -22.30 -3.55 -9.06
N GLY A 367 -21.44 -4.50 -8.66
CA GLY A 367 -21.05 -5.65 -9.46
C GLY A 367 -19.68 -5.50 -10.12
N HIS A 368 -18.90 -4.45 -9.78
CA HIS A 368 -17.61 -4.22 -10.39
C HIS A 368 -16.50 -3.97 -9.37
N LEU A 369 -15.34 -4.53 -9.68
CA LEU A 369 -14.09 -4.26 -9.00
C LEU A 369 -13.30 -3.27 -9.85
N TRP A 370 -12.86 -2.19 -9.22
CA TRP A 370 -12.07 -1.16 -9.84
C TRP A 370 -10.64 -1.24 -9.33
N LEU A 371 -9.68 -1.16 -10.24
CA LEU A 371 -8.30 -0.92 -9.94
C LEU A 371 -7.87 0.37 -10.62
N ILE A 372 -7.36 1.31 -9.84
CA ILE A 372 -6.89 2.59 -10.34
C ILE A 372 -5.42 2.71 -9.97
N LYS A 373 -4.58 2.93 -10.98
CA LYS A 373 -3.15 3.17 -10.84
C LYS A 373 -2.87 4.61 -11.18
N PHE A 374 -2.13 5.29 -10.32
CA PHE A 374 -1.80 6.68 -10.51
C PHE A 374 -0.33 6.92 -10.17
N GLU A 375 0.45 7.36 -11.16
CA GLU A 375 1.81 7.81 -10.97
C GLU A 375 1.85 9.23 -10.37
N LEU A 376 2.54 9.35 -9.25
CA LEU A 376 2.70 10.52 -8.40
C LEU A 376 4.15 10.60 -7.97
N SER A 377 4.95 11.42 -8.63
CA SER A 377 6.35 11.69 -8.25
C SER A 377 6.50 12.52 -6.95
N SER A 378 5.68 12.25 -5.91
CA SER A 378 5.53 13.05 -4.67
C SER A 378 6.83 13.24 -3.87
N HIS A 379 7.82 12.37 -4.08
CA HIS A 379 9.09 12.41 -3.36
C HIS A 379 10.10 13.44 -3.90
N ASN A 380 9.82 14.10 -5.03
CA ASN A 380 10.78 15.02 -5.65
C ASN A 380 10.12 16.27 -6.26
N ARG A 381 10.89 17.35 -6.41
CA ARG A 381 10.40 18.63 -6.97
C ARG A 381 10.02 18.60 -8.45
N ALA A 382 10.43 17.57 -9.21
CA ALA A 382 10.08 17.45 -10.62
C ALA A 382 8.56 17.37 -10.82
N ARG A 383 7.81 16.91 -9.81
CA ARG A 383 6.35 16.86 -9.87
C ARG A 383 5.69 18.22 -10.11
N LEU A 384 6.34 19.33 -9.72
CA LEU A 384 5.86 20.70 -10.00
C LEU A 384 5.89 21.03 -11.50
N CYS A 385 6.80 20.40 -12.23
CA CYS A 385 6.98 20.62 -13.66
C CYS A 385 6.27 19.55 -14.48
N GLN A 386 6.04 18.38 -13.89
CA GLN A 386 5.35 17.30 -14.57
C GLN A 386 3.84 17.58 -14.58
N ARG A 387 3.33 18.03 -15.73
CA ARG A 387 1.89 18.24 -15.94
C ARG A 387 1.13 16.94 -16.23
N HIS A 388 1.73 16.03 -16.99
CA HIS A 388 1.08 14.78 -17.40
C HIS A 388 1.65 13.60 -16.61
N HIS A 389 0.79 12.78 -16.01
CA HIS A 389 1.22 11.61 -15.24
C HIS A 389 0.54 10.33 -15.74
N GLU A 390 1.25 9.19 -15.69
CA GLU A 390 0.65 7.92 -16.09
C GLU A 390 -0.54 7.57 -15.18
N TYR A 391 -1.64 7.22 -15.84
CA TYR A 391 -2.89 6.92 -15.20
C TYR A 391 -3.48 5.65 -15.81
N GLY A 392 -3.84 4.69 -14.96
CA GLY A 392 -4.40 3.40 -15.34
C GLY A 392 -5.72 3.15 -14.63
N ILE A 393 -6.73 2.67 -15.36
CA ILE A 393 -8.02 2.24 -14.80
C ILE A 393 -8.36 0.88 -15.38
N TRP A 394 -8.71 -0.04 -14.49
CA TRP A 394 -9.30 -1.32 -14.86
C TRP A 394 -10.63 -1.49 -14.13
N ALA A 395 -11.61 -2.00 -14.85
CA ALA A 395 -12.90 -2.41 -14.30
C ALA A 395 -13.08 -3.90 -14.61
N VAL A 396 -13.51 -4.66 -13.60
CA VAL A 396 -13.64 -6.12 -13.66
C VAL A 396 -15.00 -6.50 -13.11
N ASP A 397 -15.71 -7.41 -13.77
CA ASP A 397 -16.95 -7.97 -13.25
C ASP A 397 -16.65 -8.80 -11.98
N SER A 398 -17.28 -8.44 -10.85
CA SER A 398 -16.94 -9.03 -9.55
C SER A 398 -17.32 -10.52 -9.45
N ASN A 399 -18.34 -10.95 -10.20
CA ASN A 399 -18.85 -12.33 -10.17
C ASN A 399 -17.99 -13.26 -11.04
N THR A 400 -17.80 -12.87 -12.29
CA THR A 400 -17.15 -13.68 -13.32
C THR A 400 -15.63 -13.52 -13.29
N GLY A 401 -15.15 -12.31 -12.99
CA GLY A 401 -13.74 -11.92 -13.19
C GLY A 401 -13.43 -11.48 -14.61
N GLU A 402 -14.44 -11.26 -15.45
CA GLU A 402 -14.26 -10.72 -16.80
C GLU A 402 -13.69 -9.29 -16.73
N LEU A 403 -12.64 -9.03 -17.51
CA LEU A 403 -12.15 -7.68 -17.70
C LEU A 403 -13.17 -6.89 -18.53
N LEU A 404 -13.68 -5.79 -17.98
CA LEU A 404 -14.69 -4.93 -18.62
C LEU A 404 -14.04 -3.73 -19.30
N ALA A 405 -13.02 -3.14 -18.68
CA ALA A 405 -12.24 -2.06 -19.27
C ALA A 405 -10.78 -2.12 -18.78
N ALA A 406 -9.85 -1.71 -19.62
CA ALA A 406 -8.45 -1.47 -19.30
C ALA A 406 -7.98 -0.24 -20.06
N LEU A 407 -7.89 0.89 -19.36
CA LEU A 407 -7.58 2.20 -19.92
C LEU A 407 -6.29 2.73 -19.31
N GLN A 408 -5.33 3.12 -20.15
CA GLN A 408 -4.03 3.64 -19.73
C GLN A 408 -3.67 4.87 -20.57
N PHE A 409 -3.35 5.99 -19.93
CA PHE A 409 -3.07 7.25 -20.62
C PHE A 409 -2.27 8.19 -19.72
N ALA A 410 -1.70 9.25 -20.31
CA ALA A 410 -1.02 10.31 -19.60
C ALA A 410 -2.07 11.38 -19.27
N SER A 411 -2.59 11.33 -18.04
CA SER A 411 -3.60 12.26 -17.58
C SER A 411 -3.00 13.65 -17.39
N ASP A 412 -3.71 14.69 -17.84
CA ASP A 412 -3.35 16.08 -17.58
C ASP A 412 -3.77 16.49 -16.16
N PHE A 413 -2.81 16.95 -15.36
CA PHE A 413 -3.02 17.49 -14.00
C PHE A 413 -2.86 19.01 -13.94
N GLY A 414 -2.83 19.68 -15.10
CA GLY A 414 -2.75 21.13 -15.22
C GLY A 414 -1.53 21.74 -14.51
N PRO A 415 -1.61 23.02 -14.10
CA PRO A 415 -0.52 23.68 -13.41
C PRO A 415 -0.35 23.18 -11.98
N ALA A 416 0.89 23.27 -11.50
CA ALA A 416 1.22 23.13 -10.09
C ALA A 416 0.76 24.36 -9.30
N LEU A 417 -0.09 24.12 -8.31
CA LEU A 417 -0.69 25.16 -7.47
C LEU A 417 -0.22 25.04 -6.01
N ASN A 418 -0.10 26.17 -5.34
CA ASN A 418 0.21 26.25 -3.92
C ASN A 418 -1.06 26.03 -3.09
N ALA A 419 -1.14 24.92 -2.37
CA ALA A 419 -2.30 24.56 -1.54
C ALA A 419 -2.48 25.47 -0.31
N SER A 420 -1.45 26.22 0.09
CA SER A 420 -1.36 26.91 1.38
C SER A 420 -1.81 28.37 1.35
N VAL A 421 -1.81 29.02 0.18
CA VAL A 421 -1.99 30.49 0.07
C VAL A 421 -3.25 30.85 -0.74
N GLY A 422 -3.77 29.93 -1.54
CA GLY A 422 -5.01 30.15 -2.28
C GLY A 422 -5.27 29.09 -3.35
N ASN A 423 -6.54 28.90 -3.72
CA ASN A 423 -6.97 27.82 -4.61
C ASN A 423 -6.39 27.85 -6.04
N ASN A 424 -5.83 28.98 -6.47
CA ASN A 424 -5.33 29.24 -7.82
C ASN A 424 -3.92 29.85 -7.85
N THR A 425 -3.23 29.93 -6.70
CA THR A 425 -1.87 30.47 -6.64
C THR A 425 -0.92 29.48 -7.29
N ARG A 426 -0.14 29.91 -8.27
CA ARG A 426 0.76 29.02 -9.04
C ARG A 426 2.17 29.05 -8.48
N TYR A 427 2.86 27.92 -8.61
CA TYR A 427 4.31 27.89 -8.51
C TYR A 427 4.95 28.40 -9.81
N LYS A 428 6.16 28.98 -9.71
CA LYS A 428 7.03 29.32 -10.84
C LYS A 428 8.44 28.78 -10.56
N PRO A 429 8.65 27.45 -10.63
CA PRO A 429 9.96 26.87 -10.37
C PRO A 429 10.95 27.28 -11.46
N ASP A 430 12.22 27.49 -11.11
CA ASP A 430 13.25 27.90 -12.08
C ASP A 430 13.42 26.90 -13.23
N LEU A 431 13.14 25.63 -12.94
CA LEU A 431 13.20 24.52 -13.88
C LEU A 431 12.06 24.54 -14.93
N CYS A 432 10.93 25.15 -14.58
CA CYS A 432 9.72 25.17 -15.39
C CYS A 432 8.92 26.45 -15.17
N PRO A 433 9.49 27.63 -15.50
CA PRO A 433 8.82 28.90 -15.33
C PRO A 433 7.50 28.97 -16.10
N GLU A 434 7.37 28.20 -17.19
CA GLU A 434 6.15 28.07 -17.99
C GLU A 434 4.93 27.52 -17.22
N ASN A 435 5.10 27.00 -15.99
CA ASN A 435 3.97 26.57 -15.16
C ASN A 435 2.95 27.70 -14.91
N VAL A 436 3.39 28.95 -14.92
CA VAL A 436 2.49 30.12 -14.78
C VAL A 436 1.59 30.32 -16.00
N ASP A 437 2.01 29.84 -17.17
CA ASP A 437 1.33 30.06 -18.46
C ASP A 437 0.37 28.93 -18.84
N ILE A 438 0.42 27.78 -18.14
CA ILE A 438 -0.52 26.67 -18.39
C ILE A 438 -1.95 27.18 -18.17
N PRO A 439 -2.95 26.93 -19.02
CA PRO A 439 -4.31 27.39 -18.76
C PRO A 439 -4.89 26.87 -17.43
N MET A 440 -5.97 27.50 -16.93
CA MET A 440 -6.77 26.99 -15.81
C MET A 440 -8.24 27.02 -16.24
N ASN A 441 -8.60 26.16 -17.18
CA ASN A 441 -10.00 25.96 -17.57
C ASN A 441 -10.52 24.63 -16.98
N ASN A 442 -11.77 24.28 -17.29
CA ASN A 442 -12.38 23.04 -16.82
C ASN A 442 -11.98 21.81 -17.64
N ASP A 443 -11.22 22.00 -18.72
CA ASP A 443 -10.76 20.95 -19.63
C ASP A 443 -9.42 20.35 -19.18
N GLN A 444 -8.91 20.77 -18.01
CA GLN A 444 -7.62 20.35 -17.48
C GLN A 444 -7.76 19.89 -16.03
N GLY A 445 -6.90 18.95 -15.64
CA GLY A 445 -6.74 18.58 -14.26
C GLY A 445 -6.05 19.68 -13.45
N ARG A 446 -5.85 19.43 -12.16
CA ARG A 446 -5.16 20.35 -11.25
C ARG A 446 -4.36 19.54 -10.24
N HIS A 447 -3.17 19.98 -9.89
CA HIS A 447 -2.48 19.43 -8.72
C HIS A 447 -2.00 20.54 -7.79
N ARG A 448 -2.16 20.30 -6.50
CA ARG A 448 -1.89 21.27 -5.44
C ARG A 448 -0.86 20.69 -4.50
N ILE A 449 0.16 21.46 -4.15
CA ILE A 449 1.25 21.04 -3.27
C ILE A 449 1.35 22.07 -2.14
N PRO A 450 1.43 21.65 -0.86
CA PRO A 450 1.54 22.57 0.26
C PRO A 450 2.97 23.07 0.47
N LEU A 451 3.08 24.26 1.07
CA LEU A 451 4.32 24.78 1.63
C LEU A 451 4.70 24.01 2.91
N ILE A 452 5.99 24.02 3.25
CA ILE A 452 6.50 23.45 4.50
C ILE A 452 5.91 24.12 5.75
N SER A 453 5.61 25.43 5.65
CA SER A 453 5.07 26.24 6.75
C SER A 453 3.58 26.06 7.00
N ALA A 454 2.89 25.27 6.17
CA ALA A 454 1.45 25.09 6.26
C ALA A 454 1.07 23.61 6.31
N ALA A 455 0.04 23.32 7.11
CA ALA A 455 -0.67 22.06 6.99
C ALA A 455 -1.44 22.03 5.67
N GLY A 456 -1.52 20.86 5.05
CA GLY A 456 -2.26 20.72 3.81
C GLY A 456 -1.92 19.44 3.09
N TYR A 457 -2.79 19.09 2.17
CA TYR A 457 -2.69 17.89 1.38
C TYR A 457 -2.17 18.18 -0.02
N GLU A 458 -1.55 17.17 -0.63
CA GLU A 458 -1.44 17.17 -2.08
C GLU A 458 -2.75 16.72 -2.71
N ASN A 459 -3.47 17.67 -3.31
CA ASN A 459 -4.71 17.37 -4.02
C ASN A 459 -4.40 17.23 -5.51
N TRP A 460 -4.68 16.06 -6.07
CA TRP A 460 -4.46 15.71 -7.46
C TRP A 460 -5.79 15.39 -8.14
N THR A 461 -6.15 16.19 -9.12
CA THR A 461 -7.38 16.07 -9.90
C THR A 461 -6.99 15.76 -11.35
N PRO A 462 -7.10 14.51 -11.81
CA PRO A 462 -6.83 14.17 -13.20
C PRO A 462 -7.89 14.72 -14.16
N HIS A 463 -7.48 15.02 -15.38
CA HIS A 463 -8.38 15.11 -16.53
C HIS A 463 -8.63 13.72 -17.12
N PHE A 464 -9.90 13.41 -17.38
CA PHE A 464 -10.29 12.18 -18.08
C PHE A 464 -10.69 12.49 -19.51
N PRO A 465 -9.98 11.93 -20.51
CA PRO A 465 -10.33 12.17 -21.91
C PRO A 465 -11.69 11.53 -22.23
N PRO A 466 -12.71 12.31 -22.65
CA PRO A 466 -14.02 11.77 -22.98
C PRO A 466 -13.97 10.76 -24.13
N GLN A 467 -12.94 10.82 -24.98
CA GLN A 467 -12.67 9.89 -26.07
C GLN A 467 -12.43 8.45 -25.57
N LEU A 468 -12.04 8.25 -24.30
CA LEU A 468 -11.97 6.92 -23.70
C LEU A 468 -13.29 6.47 -23.06
N GLY A 469 -14.40 7.16 -23.35
CA GLY A 469 -15.72 6.81 -22.84
C GLY A 469 -15.96 7.21 -21.39
N PHE A 470 -15.05 7.97 -20.78
CA PHE A 470 -15.25 8.48 -19.42
C PHE A 470 -16.42 9.47 -19.39
N TYR A 471 -17.20 9.41 -18.32
CA TYR A 471 -18.21 10.40 -18.02
C TYR A 471 -18.34 10.60 -16.50
N GLY A 472 -18.84 11.78 -16.11
CA GLY A 472 -18.78 12.29 -14.74
C GLY A 472 -17.72 13.37 -14.54
N TYR A 473 -17.93 14.27 -13.57
CA TYR A 473 -17.02 15.38 -13.28
C TYR A 473 -16.00 15.05 -12.18
N GLY A 474 -14.75 15.47 -12.43
CA GLY A 474 -13.66 15.71 -11.48
C GLY A 474 -13.44 14.68 -10.37
N ARG A 475 -12.50 13.74 -10.55
CA ARG A 475 -12.01 12.94 -9.42
C ARG A 475 -10.94 13.72 -8.67
N SER A 476 -10.91 13.61 -7.35
CA SER A 476 -9.86 14.22 -6.55
C SER A 476 -9.21 13.15 -5.68
N TYR A 477 -7.92 12.98 -5.90
CA TYR A 477 -7.04 12.20 -5.05
C TYR A 477 -6.45 13.15 -4.06
N ASN A 478 -6.71 12.89 -2.79
CA ASN A 478 -6.06 13.63 -1.74
C ASN A 478 -5.04 12.72 -1.10
N LEU A 479 -3.79 13.15 -1.18
CA LEU A 479 -2.64 12.46 -0.63
C LEU A 479 -1.96 13.39 0.35
N ASP A 480 -2.10 13.10 1.64
CA ASP A 480 -1.07 13.52 2.60
C ASP A 480 0.12 12.57 2.42
N ASN A 481 0.95 12.80 1.41
CA ASN A 481 2.21 12.07 1.27
C ASN A 481 3.37 13.07 1.32
N PRO A 482 3.74 13.61 2.49
CA PRO A 482 4.88 14.50 2.56
C PRO A 482 6.15 13.66 2.72
N MET A 483 6.51 12.87 1.70
CA MET A 483 7.93 12.61 1.49
C MET A 483 8.67 13.95 1.29
N THR A 484 8.04 14.95 0.66
CA THR A 484 8.59 16.32 0.59
C THR A 484 7.49 17.39 0.52
N ARG A 485 7.73 18.58 1.05
CA ARG A 485 6.92 19.80 0.87
C ARG A 485 7.74 20.90 0.19
N CYS A 486 7.05 21.92 -0.33
CA CYS A 486 7.71 23.06 -0.96
C CYS A 486 8.28 24.04 0.06
N SER A 487 9.49 24.56 -0.20
CA SER A 487 9.98 25.76 0.49
C SER A 487 9.03 26.93 0.26
N ASP A 488 9.03 27.87 1.20
CA ASP A 488 8.28 29.13 1.16
C ASP A 488 9.01 30.25 0.38
N GLU A 489 10.04 29.88 -0.39
CA GLU A 489 10.82 30.78 -1.22
C GLU A 489 9.98 31.38 -2.36
N VAL A 490 10.18 32.67 -2.61
CA VAL A 490 9.56 33.43 -3.71
C VAL A 490 10.63 34.08 -4.59
N ASP A 491 10.32 34.28 -5.88
CA ASP A 491 11.15 35.02 -6.82
C ASP A 491 10.96 36.55 -6.68
N ALA A 492 11.68 37.32 -7.50
CA ALA A 492 11.62 38.78 -7.50
C ALA A 492 10.24 39.34 -7.89
N ASP A 493 9.42 38.55 -8.60
CA ASP A 493 8.07 38.90 -9.02
C ASP A 493 7.01 38.46 -7.98
N GLY A 494 7.45 37.81 -6.88
CA GLY A 494 6.58 37.33 -5.79
C GLY A 494 5.94 35.96 -6.03
N PHE A 495 6.38 35.20 -7.04
CA PHE A 495 5.92 33.83 -7.27
C PHE A 495 6.68 32.84 -6.38
N TYR A 496 5.96 31.89 -5.78
CA TYR A 496 6.59 30.77 -5.09
C TYR A 496 7.39 29.91 -6.06
N THR A 497 8.67 29.70 -5.81
CA THR A 497 9.53 28.92 -6.71
C THR A 497 9.53 27.44 -6.35
N CYS A 498 9.46 27.12 -5.05
CA CYS A 498 9.68 25.76 -4.55
C CYS A 498 10.98 25.14 -5.10
N ASN A 499 12.04 25.95 -5.13
CA ASN A 499 13.35 25.48 -5.57
C ASN A 499 13.93 24.42 -4.63
N GLN A 500 13.46 24.36 -3.39
CA GLN A 500 13.78 23.29 -2.46
C GLN A 500 12.53 22.46 -2.11
N ALA A 501 12.60 21.15 -2.37
CA ALA A 501 11.67 20.18 -1.80
C ALA A 501 12.24 19.66 -0.48
N VAL A 502 11.62 20.02 0.63
CA VAL A 502 12.10 19.70 1.96
C VAL A 502 11.37 18.45 2.44
N ARG A 503 12.11 17.42 2.86
CA ARG A 503 11.50 16.28 3.54
C ARG A 503 10.86 16.80 4.81
N ALA A 504 9.56 16.60 4.93
CA ALA A 504 8.83 17.09 6.08
C ALA A 504 9.11 16.10 7.23
N LEU A 505 10.25 16.34 7.91
CA LEU A 505 10.78 15.52 8.99
C LEU A 505 10.41 16.04 10.37
N ASP A 506 9.80 17.23 10.45
CA ASP A 506 9.48 17.84 11.73
C ASP A 506 8.37 17.01 12.44
N PRO A 507 8.68 16.40 13.60
CA PRO A 507 7.69 15.64 14.37
C PRO A 507 6.56 16.52 14.92
N ASN A 508 6.78 17.83 15.05
CA ASN A 508 5.84 18.79 15.62
C ASN A 508 4.92 19.45 14.58
N ASN A 509 5.23 19.33 13.28
CA ASN A 509 4.45 19.94 12.20
C ASN A 509 3.81 18.87 11.33
N TYR A 510 2.50 18.61 11.54
CA TYR A 510 1.50 18.10 10.59
C TYR A 510 1.95 17.12 9.48
N ASN A 511 2.92 16.24 9.71
CA ASN A 511 3.44 15.29 8.72
C ASN A 511 2.74 13.95 8.76
N TRP A 512 1.51 13.92 9.25
CA TRP A 512 0.97 12.68 9.77
C TRP A 512 0.72 11.67 8.66
N GLY A 513 0.64 12.10 7.40
CA GLY A 513 0.34 11.20 6.28
C GLY A 513 -1.02 10.53 6.49
N ASP A 514 -1.78 11.01 7.48
CA ASP A 514 -2.81 10.25 8.17
C ASP A 514 -3.97 9.93 7.23
N ASN A 515 -4.06 10.70 6.15
CA ASN A 515 -5.28 10.94 5.42
C ASN A 515 -4.98 10.71 3.95
N ARG A 516 -5.19 9.46 3.50
CA ARG A 516 -5.43 9.17 2.09
C ARG A 516 -6.90 8.99 1.89
N TRP A 517 -7.43 9.70 0.91
CA TRP A 517 -8.78 9.41 0.49
C TRP A 517 -8.91 9.59 -0.99
N PHE A 518 -9.69 8.69 -1.55
CA PHE A 518 -10.15 8.78 -2.90
C PHE A 518 -11.61 9.23 -2.81
N ILE A 519 -11.90 10.41 -3.37
CA ILE A 519 -13.29 10.83 -3.55
C ILE A 519 -13.64 10.63 -5.00
N ILE A 520 -14.74 9.88 -5.18
CA ILE A 520 -15.56 9.93 -6.38
C ILE A 520 -16.69 10.91 -6.04
N PRO A 521 -16.57 12.21 -6.35
CA PRO A 521 -17.64 13.14 -6.06
C PRO A 521 -18.80 12.88 -7.03
N GLY A 522 -20.03 13.17 -6.61
CA GLY A 522 -21.16 13.27 -7.53
C GLY A 522 -22.31 12.27 -7.38
N GLY A 523 -22.43 11.56 -6.25
CA GLY A 523 -23.71 10.90 -5.94
C GLY A 523 -24.87 11.90 -5.70
N ASP A 524 -24.57 13.19 -5.52
CA ASP A 524 -25.51 14.30 -5.30
C ASP A 524 -25.51 15.35 -6.43
N GLN A 525 -24.66 15.19 -7.44
CA GLN A 525 -24.62 16.08 -8.60
C GLN A 525 -25.65 15.61 -9.66
N PRO A 526 -26.34 16.52 -10.36
CA PRO A 526 -27.33 16.19 -11.39
C PRO A 526 -26.80 15.26 -12.50
N ASP A 527 -25.47 15.23 -12.68
CA ASP A 527 -24.79 14.57 -13.80
C ASP A 527 -24.19 13.17 -13.49
N GLY A 528 -24.46 12.61 -12.30
CA GLY A 528 -24.70 11.16 -12.21
C GLY A 528 -23.57 10.16 -11.93
N GLY A 529 -22.45 10.53 -11.31
CA GLY A 529 -21.41 9.58 -10.85
C GLY A 529 -20.19 9.47 -11.77
N PHE A 530 -19.31 8.47 -11.54
CA PHE A 530 -18.11 8.21 -12.34
C PHE A 530 -18.25 6.90 -13.12
N GLY A 531 -18.02 6.91 -14.44
CA GLY A 531 -18.22 5.71 -15.23
C GLY A 531 -17.43 5.63 -16.54
N ILE A 532 -17.66 4.51 -17.23
CA ILE A 532 -17.15 4.24 -18.58
C ILE A 532 -18.33 3.80 -19.44
N ARG A 533 -18.53 4.47 -20.57
CA ARG A 533 -19.57 4.19 -21.55
C ARG A 533 -18.95 3.98 -22.93
N ALA A 534 -19.13 2.78 -23.47
CA ALA A 534 -18.60 2.41 -24.78
C ALA A 534 -19.20 3.25 -25.92
N SER A 535 -20.46 3.70 -25.80
CA SER A 535 -21.13 4.48 -26.85
C SER A 535 -20.63 5.92 -27.00
N THR A 536 -19.87 6.44 -26.03
CA THR A 536 -19.22 7.76 -26.10
C THR A 536 -17.71 7.66 -26.34
N ALA A 537 -17.14 6.46 -26.28
CA ALA A 537 -15.74 6.22 -26.57
C ALA A 537 -15.46 6.31 -28.08
N ILE A 538 -14.23 6.66 -28.45
CA ILE A 538 -13.74 6.71 -29.82
C ILE A 538 -13.72 5.32 -30.49
N ALA A 539 -13.61 4.26 -29.68
CA ALA A 539 -13.69 2.86 -30.09
C ALA A 539 -14.05 1.95 -28.89
N SER A 540 -14.43 0.71 -29.20
CA SER A 540 -14.62 -0.37 -28.22
C SER A 540 -14.00 -1.67 -28.74
N GLY A 541 -13.95 -2.70 -27.89
CA GLY A 541 -13.05 -3.85 -28.06
C GLY A 541 -11.62 -3.47 -27.68
N THR A 542 -10.63 -4.15 -28.27
CA THR A 542 -9.22 -3.75 -28.16
C THR A 542 -8.89 -2.74 -29.25
N PHE A 543 -8.34 -1.61 -28.87
CA PHE A 543 -7.92 -0.55 -29.79
C PHE A 543 -6.66 0.15 -29.24
N CYS A 544 -6.05 1.02 -30.04
CA CYS A 544 -4.91 1.81 -29.59
C CYS A 544 -5.16 3.29 -29.79
N THR A 545 -4.64 4.10 -28.87
CA THR A 545 -4.68 5.55 -28.92
C THR A 545 -3.27 6.11 -28.87
N ASP A 546 -3.15 7.42 -29.06
CA ASP A 546 -2.00 8.16 -28.58
C ASP A 546 -1.92 8.08 -27.05
N VAL A 547 -0.80 8.54 -26.52
CA VAL A 547 -0.50 8.53 -25.08
C VAL A 547 -1.46 9.35 -24.23
N LEU A 548 -2.14 10.35 -24.82
CA LEU A 548 -3.16 11.14 -24.12
C LEU A 548 -4.55 10.47 -24.13
N GLY A 549 -4.75 9.40 -24.91
CA GLY A 549 -6.05 8.76 -25.03
C GLY A 549 -7.06 9.54 -25.88
N THR A 550 -6.59 10.47 -26.72
CA THR A 550 -7.44 11.42 -27.45
C THR A 550 -7.65 11.05 -28.91
N THR A 551 -6.70 10.34 -29.53
CA THR A 551 -6.71 10.05 -30.96
C THR A 551 -6.42 8.58 -31.21
N LEU A 552 -7.13 7.93 -32.14
CA LEU A 552 -6.83 6.56 -32.55
C LEU A 552 -5.46 6.46 -33.20
N ARG A 553 -4.77 5.36 -32.91
CA ARG A 553 -3.46 5.02 -33.48
C ARG A 553 -3.48 3.61 -34.06
N ASP A 554 -2.66 3.41 -35.08
CA ASP A 554 -2.23 2.07 -35.44
C ASP A 554 -1.49 1.46 -34.23
N CYS A 555 -1.87 0.26 -33.80
CA CYS A 555 -1.26 -0.39 -32.64
C CYS A 555 0.23 -0.73 -32.80
N THR A 556 0.76 -0.66 -34.02
CA THR A 556 2.19 -0.79 -34.33
C THR A 556 2.95 0.52 -34.24
N ALA A 557 2.25 1.65 -34.10
CA ALA A 557 2.89 2.96 -33.94
C ALA A 557 3.70 3.00 -32.62
N PRO A 558 4.88 3.63 -32.61
CA PRO A 558 5.75 3.64 -31.44
C PRO A 558 5.17 4.44 -30.26
N ASP A 559 4.19 5.31 -30.50
CA ASP A 559 3.45 6.07 -29.49
C ASP A 559 2.07 5.48 -29.14
N ALA A 560 1.76 4.29 -29.66
CA ALA A 560 0.48 3.65 -29.43
C ALA A 560 0.38 3.08 -28.01
N VAL A 561 -0.72 3.42 -27.34
CA VAL A 561 -1.12 2.81 -26.07
C VAL A 561 -2.37 1.98 -26.30
N GLN A 562 -2.28 0.68 -25.99
CA GLN A 562 -3.41 -0.22 -26.12
C GLN A 562 -4.44 0.03 -25.01
N GLN A 563 -5.68 0.16 -25.43
CA GLN A 563 -6.88 0.31 -24.61
C GLN A 563 -7.80 -0.91 -24.79
N TYR A 564 -8.69 -1.10 -23.84
CA TYR A 564 -9.80 -2.03 -23.97
C TYR A 564 -11.06 -1.50 -23.28
N ILE A 565 -12.18 -1.57 -23.98
CA ILE A 565 -13.53 -1.33 -23.45
C ILE A 565 -14.44 -2.43 -24.00
N LYS A 566 -15.09 -3.21 -23.15
CA LYS A 566 -16.05 -4.24 -23.58
C LYS A 566 -17.12 -3.62 -24.51
N PRO A 567 -17.38 -4.18 -25.70
CA PRO A 567 -18.44 -3.66 -26.56
C PRO A 567 -19.79 -3.60 -25.83
N GLY A 568 -20.44 -2.43 -25.90
CA GLY A 568 -21.71 -2.20 -25.20
C GLY A 568 -21.60 -1.93 -23.70
N LEU A 569 -20.38 -1.78 -23.14
CA LEU A 569 -20.20 -1.43 -21.73
C LEU A 569 -20.89 -0.11 -21.39
N ASP A 570 -21.66 -0.11 -20.31
CA ASP A 570 -22.15 1.09 -19.63
C ASP A 570 -22.14 0.81 -18.13
N ILE A 571 -21.07 1.26 -17.47
CA ILE A 571 -20.90 1.10 -16.02
C ILE A 571 -20.77 2.48 -15.39
N LEU A 572 -21.39 2.60 -14.22
CA LEU A 572 -21.51 3.86 -13.50
C LEU A 572 -21.42 3.61 -12.02
N HIS A 573 -20.40 4.19 -11.40
CA HIS A 573 -20.29 4.24 -9.95
C HIS A 573 -21.12 5.40 -9.42
N LYS A 574 -22.27 5.09 -8.81
CA LYS A 574 -23.12 6.05 -8.08
C LYS A 574 -23.03 5.82 -6.59
N ASP A 575 -22.09 6.45 -5.91
CA ASP A 575 -22.20 6.61 -4.47
C ASP A 575 -21.83 8.01 -3.99
N GLN A 576 -22.30 8.33 -2.78
CA GLN A 576 -21.93 9.55 -2.04
C GLN A 576 -20.83 9.24 -1.03
N PHE A 577 -20.18 8.09 -1.16
CA PHE A 577 -19.22 7.62 -0.18
C PHE A 577 -17.84 8.17 -0.52
N ARG A 578 -17.09 8.52 0.53
CA ARG A 578 -15.64 8.68 0.39
C ARG A 578 -15.03 7.30 0.53
N TRP A 579 -14.05 6.99 -0.30
CA TRP A 579 -13.33 5.73 -0.22
C TRP A 579 -12.04 6.00 0.56
N ILE A 580 -11.95 5.41 1.75
CA ILE A 580 -10.79 5.56 2.64
C ILE A 580 -10.10 4.21 2.84
N PRO A 581 -8.76 4.19 3.02
CA PRO A 581 -8.08 2.98 3.45
C PRO A 581 -8.60 2.63 4.86
N TYR A 582 -9.10 1.41 4.98
CA TYR A 582 -9.71 0.88 6.20
C TYR A 582 -8.70 0.12 7.06
N ASP A 583 -7.61 -0.36 6.47
CA ASP A 583 -6.52 -1.02 7.18
C ASP A 583 -5.20 -0.58 6.53
N PRO A 584 -4.21 -0.11 7.28
CA PRO A 584 -2.91 0.31 6.75
C PRO A 584 -2.00 -0.84 6.28
N TRP A 585 -2.29 -2.09 6.67
CA TRP A 585 -1.48 -3.27 6.33
C TRP A 585 -1.81 -3.78 4.93
N TRP A 586 -3.11 -3.89 4.66
CA TRP A 586 -3.63 -4.43 3.41
C TRP A 586 -4.23 -3.34 2.52
N VAL A 587 -4.54 -2.17 3.08
CA VAL A 587 -4.96 -0.96 2.35
C VAL A 587 -6.30 -1.20 1.62
N GLU A 588 -7.22 -1.90 2.29
CA GLU A 588 -8.60 -2.14 1.84
C GLU A 588 -9.35 -0.81 1.81
N TYR A 589 -9.85 -0.36 0.65
CA TYR A 589 -10.67 0.86 0.61
C TYR A 589 -12.13 0.53 0.93
N LYS A 590 -12.70 1.22 1.93
CA LYS A 590 -14.13 1.11 2.26
C LYS A 590 -14.88 2.41 2.02
N PRO A 591 -16.15 2.32 1.59
CA PRO A 591 -17.01 3.48 1.49
C PRO A 591 -17.40 3.94 2.89
N VAL A 592 -17.23 5.24 3.15
CA VAL A 592 -17.69 5.92 4.37
C VAL A 592 -18.58 7.11 4.00
N PRO A 593 -19.71 7.34 4.69
CA PRO A 593 -20.59 8.47 4.40
C PRO A 593 -19.85 9.81 4.42
N SER A 594 -20.17 10.69 3.46
CA SER A 594 -19.61 12.05 3.45
C SER A 594 -19.96 12.78 4.76
N GLY A 595 -18.96 13.40 5.40
CA GLY A 595 -19.11 14.14 6.66
C GLY A 595 -18.88 13.34 7.94
N PHE A 596 -18.73 12.01 7.87
CA PHE A 596 -18.55 11.14 9.04
C PHE A 596 -17.17 10.46 9.07
N VAL A 597 -16.12 11.10 8.57
CA VAL A 597 -14.81 10.47 8.43
C VAL A 597 -13.82 11.03 9.44
N ASN A 598 -13.24 10.16 10.26
CA ASN A 598 -12.05 10.49 11.04
C ASN A 598 -10.84 10.08 10.23
N PHE A 599 -10.20 11.05 9.59
CA PHE A 599 -9.07 10.72 8.75
C PHE A 599 -7.83 10.36 9.59
N ASP A 600 -7.65 11.00 10.75
CA ASP A 600 -6.44 10.93 11.59
C ASP A 600 -6.08 9.54 12.16
N THR A 601 -6.74 8.46 11.73
CA THR A 601 -6.65 7.14 12.39
C THR A 601 -6.21 6.00 11.49
N HIS A 602 -5.93 6.25 10.21
CA HIS A 602 -5.80 5.20 9.19
C HIS A 602 -4.39 5.02 8.62
N ASN A 603 -3.36 5.65 9.20
CA ASN A 603 -1.99 5.60 8.67
C ASN A 603 -0.94 5.02 9.64
N LEU A 604 -0.04 4.19 9.09
CA LEU A 604 1.16 3.72 9.79
C LEU A 604 2.36 4.64 9.61
N GLU A 605 2.40 5.60 8.67
CA GLU A 605 3.62 6.41 8.47
C GLU A 605 4.03 7.20 9.72
N GLY A 606 3.08 7.59 10.57
CA GLY A 606 3.37 8.11 11.92
C GLY A 606 4.13 7.12 12.82
N ALA A 607 3.81 5.82 12.74
CA ALA A 607 4.54 4.73 13.39
C ALA A 607 5.89 4.41 12.71
N LEU A 608 6.03 4.68 11.40
CA LEU A 608 7.29 4.52 10.66
C LEU A 608 8.34 5.60 10.97
N ARG A 609 7.96 6.71 11.63
CA ARG A 609 8.83 7.87 11.91
C ARG A 609 10.00 7.60 12.85
N ALA A 610 9.89 6.59 13.69
CA ALA A 610 10.90 6.26 14.68
C ALA A 610 11.26 4.78 14.52
N PRO A 611 12.15 4.42 13.56
CA PRO A 611 12.91 3.19 13.73
C PRO A 611 13.55 3.24 15.13
N ASN A 612 13.40 2.16 15.89
CA ASN A 612 13.85 2.06 17.29
C ASN A 612 15.31 2.49 17.49
#